data_AF-A0A497PLK9-F1
#
_entry.id   AF-A0A497PLK9-F1
#
_cell.length_a   1.000
_cell.length_b   1.000
_cell.length_c   1.000
_cell.angle_alpha   90.00
_cell.angle_beta   90.00
_cell.angle_gamma   90.00
#
_symmetry.space_group_name_H-M   'P 1'
#
loop_
_entity.id
_entity.type
_entity.pdbx_description
1 polymer ?
#
loop_
_entity_poly.entity_id
_entity_poly.type
_entity_poly.pdbx_seq_one_letter_code
_entity_poly.pdbx_strand_id
1 'polypeptide(L)' 'MSDFDDHGPFLESIIVKNLFGIYNYEIDVKQPPLSRTTVVFGRNGTGKTTLLKLLQAISQV' A
#
# COMPACT_ATOMS: atom_id res chain seq x y z
N MET A 1 -14.11 29.03 0.56
CA MET A 1 -14.58 27.65 0.63
C MET A 1 -13.35 26.77 0.56
N SER A 2 -12.77 26.45 1.71
CA SER A 2 -11.56 25.64 1.86
C SER A 2 -12.01 24.23 2.26
N ASP A 3 -12.46 23.46 1.27
CA ASP A 3 -13.02 22.11 1.50
C ASP A 3 -11.96 21.00 1.42
N PHE A 4 -10.66 21.33 1.41
CA PHE A 4 -9.59 20.36 1.12
C PHE A 4 -8.70 19.97 2.30
N ASP A 5 -8.87 20.56 3.49
CA ASP A 5 -7.90 20.43 4.59
C ASP A 5 -8.34 19.52 5.74
N ASP A 6 -9.11 18.46 5.45
CA ASP A 6 -9.31 17.36 6.41
C ASP A 6 -9.29 16.00 5.70
N HIS A 7 -8.13 15.68 5.15
CA HIS A 7 -7.81 14.30 4.82
C HIS A 7 -6.79 13.86 5.86
N GLY A 8 -7.25 13.04 6.81
CA GLY A 8 -6.38 12.38 7.78
C GLY A 8 -5.23 11.62 7.09
N PRO A 9 -4.34 10.98 7.86
CA PRO A 9 -3.12 10.39 7.33
C PRO A 9 -3.42 9.47 6.13
N PHE A 10 -2.75 9.74 5.01
CA PHE A 10 -2.85 8.93 3.80
C PHE A 10 -1.57 8.11 3.59
N LEU A 11 -1.72 6.95 2.96
CA LEU A 11 -0.60 6.10 2.60
C LEU A 11 0.00 6.59 1.28
N GLU A 12 1.26 7.02 1.30
CA GLU A 12 1.97 7.51 0.10
C GLU A 12 2.67 6.37 -0.66
N SER A 13 3.39 5.51 0.06
CA SER A 13 4.16 4.42 -0.53
C SER A 13 4.25 3.21 0.40
N ILE A 14 4.49 2.05 -0.19
CA ILE A 14 4.73 0.79 0.54
C ILE A 14 6.03 0.21 0.04
N ILE A 15 6.99 0.06 0.96
CA ILE A 15 8.29 -0.55 0.68
C ILE A 15 8.42 -1.82 1.52
N VAL A 16 8.53 -2.97 0.87
CA VAL A 16 8.78 -4.26 1.51
C VAL A 16 10.11 -4.79 1.00
N LYS A 17 11.03 -5.08 1.93
CA LYS A 17 12.35 -5.63 1.61
C LYS A 17 12.46 -7.05 2.12
N ASN A 18 13.11 -7.90 1.34
CA ASN A 18 13.48 -9.26 1.72
C ASN A 18 12.31 -10.15 2.16
N LEU A 19 11.12 -9.98 1.56
CA LEU A 19 9.97 -10.82 1.84
C LEU A 19 10.26 -12.26 1.41
N PHE A 20 10.18 -13.18 2.36
CA PHE A 20 10.56 -14.59 2.18
C PHE A 20 12.00 -14.81 1.68
N GLY A 21 12.90 -13.84 1.89
CA GLY A 21 14.29 -13.93 1.41
C GLY A 21 14.50 -13.62 -0.07
N ILE A 22 13.44 -13.36 -0.85
CA ILE A 22 13.53 -13.32 -2.32
C ILE A 22 12.74 -12.19 -2.98
N TYR A 23 11.73 -11.62 -2.32
CA TYR A 23 10.88 -10.58 -2.93
C TYR A 23 11.13 -9.20 -2.31
N ASN A 24 11.25 -8.21 -3.18
CA ASN A 24 11.25 -6.79 -2.82
C ASN A 24 10.09 -6.12 -3.55
N TYR A 25 9.32 -5.29 -2.84
CA TYR A 25 8.21 -4.54 -3.39
C TYR A 25 8.39 -3.06 -3.10
N GLU A 26 8.10 -2.25 -4.11
CA GLU A 26 7.99 -0.80 -4.02
C GLU A 26 6.70 -0.44 -4.75
N ILE A 27 5.74 0.09 -3.99
CA ILE A 27 4.39 0.36 -4.49
C ILE A 27 4.07 1.82 -4.18
N ASP A 28 3.98 2.62 -5.23
CA ASP A 28 3.51 3.99 -5.15
C ASP A 28 1.98 4.01 -5.09
N VAL A 29 1.43 4.62 -4.05
CA VAL A 29 -0.02 4.78 -3.91
C VAL A 29 -0.40 6.10 -4.57
N LYS A 30 -1.20 6.02 -5.64
CA LYS A 30 -1.70 7.21 -6.32
C LYS A 30 -2.59 8.00 -5.36
N GLN A 31 -2.33 9.30 -5.25
CA GLN A 31 -3.14 10.21 -4.43
C GLN A 31 -4.35 10.75 -5.22
N PRO A 32 -5.42 11.18 -4.54
CA PRO A 32 -6.49 11.97 -5.15
C PRO A 32 -5.94 13.22 -5.87
N PRO A 33 -6.59 13.70 -6.94
CA PRO A 33 -7.86 13.23 -7.51
C PRO A 33 -7.71 12.04 -8.48
N LEU A 34 -6.49 11.56 -8.71
CA LEU A 34 -6.18 10.63 -9.81
C LEU A 34 -6.76 9.22 -9.62
N SER A 35 -6.72 8.68 -8.39
CA SER A 35 -7.35 7.41 -8.02
C SER A 35 -7.31 7.25 -6.50
N ARG A 36 -8.30 6.57 -5.91
CA ARG A 36 -8.26 6.10 -4.52
C ARG A 36 -8.04 4.58 -4.41
N THR A 37 -7.86 3.90 -5.53
CA THR A 37 -7.76 2.44 -5.60
C THR A 37 -6.40 2.04 -6.17
N THR A 38 -5.70 1.19 -5.43
CA THR A 38 -4.44 0.55 -5.84
C THR A 38 -4.69 -0.94 -6.04
N VAL A 39 -4.31 -1.48 -7.21
CA VAL A 39 -4.48 -2.90 -7.54
C VAL A 39 -3.14 -3.62 -7.42
N VAL A 40 -3.11 -4.67 -6.60
CA VAL A 40 -1.93 -5.55 -6.45
C VAL A 40 -2.17 -6.84 -7.22
N PHE A 41 -1.35 -7.10 -8.25
CA PHE A 41 -1.47 -8.28 -9.12
C PHE A 41 -0.11 -8.97 -9.34
N GLY A 42 -0.15 -10.25 -9.75
CA GLY A 42 1.05 -11.06 -9.98
C GLY A 42 0.81 -12.55 -9.80
N ARG A 43 1.82 -13.38 -10.07
CA ARG A 43 1.75 -14.86 -9.95
C ARG A 43 1.34 -15.31 -8.54
N ASN A 44 0.71 -16.47 -8.43
CA ASN A 44 0.44 -17.09 -7.12
C ASN A 44 1.76 -17.42 -6.40
N GLY A 45 1.74 -17.41 -5.07
CA GLY A 45 2.94 -17.68 -4.25
C GLY A 45 3.94 -16.52 -4.13
N THR A 46 3.67 -15.36 -4.73
CA THR A 46 4.55 -14.17 -4.65
C THR A 46 4.32 -13.32 -3.39
N GLY A 47 3.41 -13.71 -2.48
CA GLY A 47 3.24 -12.97 -1.22
C GLY A 47 2.28 -11.79 -1.25
N LYS A 48 1.41 -11.67 -2.28
CA LYS A 48 0.32 -10.68 -2.32
C LYS A 48 -0.53 -10.67 -1.03
N THR A 49 -0.96 -11.83 -0.56
CA THR A 49 -1.72 -11.96 0.70
C THR A 49 -0.89 -11.51 1.90
N THR A 50 0.40 -11.82 1.92
CA THR A 50 1.30 -11.42 3.01
C THR A 50 1.50 -9.91 3.05
N LEU A 51 1.70 -9.27 1.89
CA LEU A 51 1.74 -7.83 1.76
C LEU A 51 0.48 -7.18 2.37
N LEU A 52 -0.72 -7.65 2.00
CA LEU A 52 -1.97 -7.12 2.54
C LEU A 52 -2.08 -7.32 4.06
N LYS A 53 -1.61 -8.45 4.60
CA LYS A 53 -1.57 -8.70 6.05
C LYS A 53 -0.62 -7.75 6.78
N LEU A 54 0.55 -7.45 6.21
CA LEU A 54 1.49 -6.49 6.78
C LEU A 54 0.87 -5.09 6.84
N LEU A 55 0.20 -4.66 5.77
CA LEU A 55 -0.53 -3.38 5.76
C LEU A 55 -1.62 -3.35 6.82
N GLN A 56 -2.40 -4.41 6.95
CA GLN A 56 -3.44 -4.51 7.98
C GLN A 56 -2.86 -4.40 9.39
N ALA A 57 -1.72 -5.06 9.66
CA ALA A 57 -1.08 -5.00 10.97
C ALA A 57 -0.57 -3.59 11.33
N ILE A 58 -0.11 -2.82 10.35
CA ILE A 58 0.39 -1.44 10.55
C ILE A 58 -0.78 -0.46 10.72
N SER A 59 -1.89 -0.68 10.03
CA SER A 59 -3.06 0.20 10.10
C SER A 59 -3.88 0.12 11.40
N GLN A 60 -3.53 -0.78 12.33
CA GLN A 60 -4.23 -0.97 13.62
C GLN A 60 -3.57 -0.25 14.80
N VAL A 61 -2.72 0.75 14.54
CA VAL A 61 -2.13 1.65 15.55
C VAL A 61 -2.88 2.97 15.54
#